data_AF-A0A1M5BW56-F1
#
_entry.id   AF-A0A1M5BW56-F1
#
_cell.length_a   1.000
_cell.length_b   1.000
_cell.length_c   1.000
_cell.angle_alpha   90.00
_cell.angle_beta   90.00
_cell.angle_gamma   90.00
#
_symmetry.space_group_name_H-M   'P 1'
#
loop_
_entity.id
_entity.type
_entity.pdbx_description
1 polymer ?
#
loop_
_entity_poly.entity_id
_entity_poly.type
_entity_poly.pdbx_seq_one_letter_code
_entity_poly.pdbx_strand_id
1 'polypeptide(L)'
;MKTNVTAGNLSTQLETEININTLLTLTGEINADDIATIRSIANLSVLNLADVNIVEGGSFYNDDQEYITTRNNEIPEYMFAGMEIITSITLPNTATVIGKRAFSGCIELTSVTIPDSILNIGVYAFEGCNGLTSVEIPSGAIGNYAFSGCEGITSLSLGDKVTAIGEDSFQGCIGLTDLIIPNSVTSIGNEAFKDCKELASVIISGSLTSIGDQVFRDCEKLSTITIPNSVISIGENAFRNCSGLKSVVIPDSVTSIGDWAFFDCSGITDLTISDSVTFIGEAAFLGCKGLAAIVLPSKMTTISENSFNDCAGLTSIIIPKSVTTIRENAFFGCSGLTSVSIPDTTTYIGENAFNGCTGLTSLTLPAELESVGYQAFSGCTGVTEIHCKALQPAKVASGSFNGIDKENCKLYIPKGTAIVYKDAAGWNEFTNIIEK
;
A
#
# COMPACT_ATOMS: atom_id res chain seq x y z
N MET A 1 31.33 15.87 28.55
CA MET A 1 31.14 15.96 30.01
C MET A 1 30.37 14.73 30.49
N LYS A 2 30.76 14.13 31.61
CA LYS A 2 29.96 13.12 32.31
C LYS A 2 29.65 13.65 33.70
N THR A 3 28.38 13.79 34.07
CA THR A 3 27.98 14.26 35.39
C THR A 3 26.86 13.40 36.00
N ASN A 4 26.86 13.30 37.32
CA ASN A 4 25.83 12.61 38.08
C ASN A 4 24.86 13.65 38.65
N VAL A 5 23.61 13.60 38.17
CA VAL A 5 22.56 14.57 38.47
C VAL A 5 21.62 14.05 39.56
N THR A 6 21.09 14.98 40.33
CA THR A 6 19.92 14.78 41.18
C THR A 6 18.83 15.66 40.61
N ALA A 7 17.59 15.18 40.58
CA ALA A 7 16.50 15.88 39.92
C ALA A 7 16.43 17.38 40.29
N GLY A 8 16.45 18.24 39.26
CA GLY A 8 16.39 19.69 39.31
C GLY A 8 17.72 20.42 39.52
N ASN A 9 18.86 19.71 39.59
CA ASN A 9 20.15 20.33 39.91
C ASN A 9 21.12 20.53 38.73
N LEU A 10 20.75 20.11 37.51
CA LEU A 10 21.68 20.14 36.38
C LEU A 10 22.16 21.56 36.05
N SER A 11 21.29 22.58 36.12
CA SER A 11 21.66 23.97 35.85
C SER A 11 22.79 24.46 36.76
N THR A 12 22.70 24.18 38.07
CA THR A 12 23.73 24.53 39.05
C THR A 12 25.04 23.76 38.83
N GLN A 13 24.96 22.51 38.37
CA GLN A 13 26.16 21.74 38.05
C GLN A 13 26.89 22.32 36.82
N LEU A 14 26.15 22.73 35.79
CA LEU A 14 26.71 23.28 34.55
C LEU A 14 27.35 24.66 34.73
N GLU A 15 26.85 25.50 35.64
CA GLU A 15 27.47 26.80 35.96
C GLU A 15 28.93 26.69 36.42
N THR A 16 29.31 25.53 36.96
CA THR A 16 30.68 25.27 37.44
C THR A 16 31.61 24.71 36.37
N GLU A 17 31.11 24.36 35.18
CA GLU A 17 31.87 23.79 34.07
C GLU A 17 31.99 24.76 32.88
N ILE A 18 33.20 25.29 32.64
CA ILE A 18 33.48 26.40 31.69
C ILE A 18 33.42 25.98 30.21
N ASN A 19 33.21 24.71 29.88
CA ASN A 19 33.18 24.24 28.50
C ASN A 19 31.88 23.48 28.21
N ILE A 20 30.93 24.15 27.56
CA ILE A 20 29.75 23.52 26.96
C ILE A 20 30.25 22.57 25.88
N ASN A 21 30.34 21.30 26.25
CA ASN A 21 30.81 20.23 25.39
C ASN A 21 29.72 19.84 24.40
N THR A 22 30.12 19.50 23.18
CA THR A 22 29.24 18.91 22.17
C THR A 22 28.66 17.56 22.60
N LEU A 23 29.22 16.95 23.67
CA LEU A 23 28.83 15.68 24.26
C LEU A 23 28.50 15.84 25.75
N LEU A 24 27.29 15.44 26.13
CA LEU A 24 26.82 15.35 27.52
C LEU A 24 26.41 13.90 27.84
N THR A 25 26.93 13.37 28.94
CA THR A 25 26.52 12.09 29.51
C THR A 25 26.00 12.33 30.92
N LEU A 26 24.76 11.94 31.17
CA LEU A 26 24.12 12.08 32.47
C LEU A 26 23.94 10.71 33.13
N THR A 27 24.03 10.68 34.45
CA THR A 27 23.65 9.55 35.29
C THR A 27 22.82 10.05 36.46
N GLY A 28 22.02 9.19 37.10
CA GLY A 28 21.23 9.59 38.27
C GLY A 28 19.79 9.95 37.90
N GLU A 29 19.22 10.98 38.53
CA GLU A 29 17.80 11.34 38.35
C GLU A 29 17.67 12.69 37.66
N ILE A 30 16.76 12.78 36.68
CA ILE A 30 16.39 14.05 36.04
C ILE A 30 14.88 14.29 36.10
N ASN A 31 14.48 15.56 36.17
CA ASN A 31 13.09 15.98 36.07
C ASN A 31 12.91 17.07 34.98
N ALA A 32 11.76 17.74 34.96
CA ALA A 32 11.47 18.77 33.96
C ALA A 32 12.49 19.93 33.94
N ASP A 33 12.98 20.39 35.09
CA ASP A 33 13.92 21.53 35.16
C ASP A 33 15.28 21.16 34.52
N ASP A 34 15.72 19.91 34.70
CA ASP A 34 16.94 19.42 34.06
C ASP A 34 16.77 19.31 32.55
N ILE A 35 15.61 18.86 32.06
CA ILE A 35 15.30 18.78 30.63
C ILE A 35 15.30 20.17 30.01
N ALA A 36 14.69 21.16 30.68
CA ALA A 36 14.74 22.57 30.26
C ALA A 36 16.18 23.06 30.15
N THR A 37 17.01 22.69 31.14
CA THR A 37 18.44 22.99 31.13
C THR A 37 19.13 22.35 29.92
N ILE A 38 18.91 21.07 29.63
CA ILE A 38 19.48 20.37 28.46
C ILE A 38 19.10 21.08 27.15
N ARG A 39 17.84 21.48 26.99
CA ARG A 39 17.36 22.20 25.80
C ARG A 39 18.05 23.54 25.58
N SER A 40 18.46 24.20 26.67
CA SER A 40 19.16 25.50 26.60
C SER A 40 20.63 25.41 26.16
N ILE A 41 21.19 24.19 26.07
CA ILE A 41 22.61 23.98 25.74
C ILE A 41 22.83 24.15 24.22
N ALA A 42 23.25 25.35 23.82
CA ALA A 42 23.33 25.77 22.42
C ALA A 42 24.19 24.90 21.47
N ASN A 43 25.16 24.13 21.99
CA ASN A 43 26.07 23.31 21.17
C ASN A 43 25.94 21.81 21.46
N LEU A 44 24.87 21.36 22.13
CA LEU A 44 24.71 19.96 22.48
C LEU A 44 24.37 19.12 21.25
N SER A 45 25.35 18.35 20.76
CA SER A 45 25.15 17.45 19.62
C SER A 45 24.94 15.99 20.01
N VAL A 46 25.56 15.52 21.10
CA VAL A 46 25.49 14.12 21.54
C VAL A 46 25.03 14.07 22.98
N LEU A 47 23.95 13.33 23.23
CA LEU A 47 23.37 13.17 24.56
C LEU A 47 23.25 11.69 24.93
N ASN A 48 23.88 11.30 26.03
CA ASN A 48 23.77 9.94 26.55
C ASN A 48 23.04 9.94 27.91
N LEU A 49 21.86 9.32 27.93
CA LEU A 49 20.99 9.20 29.10
C LEU A 49 20.86 7.74 29.58
N ALA A 50 21.68 6.80 29.13
CA ALA A 50 21.50 5.37 29.40
C ALA A 50 21.32 5.03 30.90
N ASP A 51 22.07 5.72 31.76
CA ASP A 51 22.11 5.51 33.22
C ASP A 51 21.26 6.56 33.99
N VAL A 52 20.30 7.20 33.30
CA VAL A 52 19.37 8.17 33.89
C VAL A 52 18.06 7.49 34.29
N ASN A 53 17.44 7.97 35.35
CA ASN A 53 16.04 7.75 35.67
C ASN A 53 15.29 9.07 35.53
N ILE A 54 14.27 9.10 34.68
CA ILE A 54 13.36 10.25 34.62
C ILE A 54 12.39 10.10 35.78
N VAL A 55 12.28 11.14 36.61
CA VAL A 55 11.37 11.17 37.76
C VAL A 55 10.38 12.31 37.63
N GLU A 56 9.19 12.13 38.20
CA GLU A 56 8.18 13.18 38.27
C GLU A 56 8.71 14.39 39.07
N GLY A 57 8.53 15.59 38.52
CA GLY A 57 8.81 16.84 39.22
C GLY A 57 9.36 17.93 38.30
N GLY A 58 9.70 19.05 38.91
CA GLY A 58 10.15 20.26 38.22
C GLY A 58 9.00 21.05 37.59
N SER A 59 9.36 22.07 36.82
CA SER A 59 8.46 23.00 36.16
C SER A 59 8.06 22.50 34.77
N PHE A 60 8.01 23.38 33.77
CA PHE A 60 7.85 23.05 32.35
C PHE A 60 9.21 23.16 31.64
N TYR A 61 9.38 22.44 30.54
CA TYR A 61 10.63 22.44 29.76
C TYR A 61 10.47 22.82 28.30
N ASN A 62 9.25 23.09 27.82
CA ASN A 62 9.00 23.55 26.47
C ASN A 62 8.13 24.81 26.49
N ASP A 63 8.64 25.90 25.91
CA ASP A 63 8.03 27.22 25.94
C ASP A 63 6.69 27.28 25.18
N ASP A 64 6.45 26.35 24.26
CA ASP A 64 5.23 26.33 23.45
C ASP A 64 4.02 25.69 24.15
N GLN A 65 4.21 25.00 25.29
CA GLN A 65 3.13 24.25 25.97
C GLN A 65 3.28 24.27 27.50
N GLU A 66 2.59 25.23 28.15
CA GLU A 66 2.66 25.54 29.59
C GLU A 66 2.27 24.40 30.59
N TYR A 67 2.12 23.13 30.17
CA TYR A 67 1.59 22.07 31.04
C TYR A 67 2.25 20.68 30.89
N ILE A 68 3.39 20.57 30.20
CA ILE A 68 4.06 19.26 30.06
C ILE A 68 5.06 19.05 31.19
N THR A 69 4.82 18.04 32.02
CA THR A 69 5.69 17.62 33.13
C THR A 69 6.32 16.25 32.87
N THR A 70 7.29 15.86 33.69
CA THR A 70 7.87 14.51 33.66
C THR A 70 7.02 13.50 34.42
N ARG A 71 7.16 12.23 34.04
CA ARG A 71 6.65 11.07 34.79
C ARG A 71 7.75 10.05 34.94
N ASN A 72 7.62 9.20 35.96
CA ASN A 72 8.63 8.19 36.25
C ASN A 72 8.85 7.26 35.06
N ASN A 73 10.08 7.14 34.59
CA ASN A 73 10.50 6.23 33.53
C ASN A 73 9.79 6.44 32.17
N GLU A 74 9.40 7.67 31.85
CA GLU A 74 8.83 8.02 30.55
C GLU A 74 9.71 9.10 29.90
N ILE A 75 10.07 8.94 28.62
CA ILE A 75 10.56 10.08 27.82
C ILE A 75 9.35 11.00 27.62
N PRO A 76 9.39 12.24 28.12
CA PRO A 76 8.21 13.11 28.10
C PRO A 76 7.79 13.54 26.70
N GLU A 77 6.54 13.96 26.56
CA GLU A 77 6.05 14.54 25.31
C GLU A 77 6.85 15.80 24.93
N TYR A 78 7.20 15.98 23.66
CA TYR A 78 7.95 17.15 23.18
C TYR A 78 9.32 17.40 23.85
N MET A 79 9.90 16.42 24.57
CA MET A 79 11.16 16.55 25.33
C MET A 79 12.24 17.34 24.58
N PHE A 80 12.53 16.95 23.35
CA PHE A 80 13.52 17.55 22.46
C PHE A 80 12.94 17.93 21.10
N ALA A 81 11.62 18.16 21.01
CA ALA A 81 11.00 18.64 19.79
C ALA A 81 11.67 19.93 19.30
N GLY A 82 11.96 19.99 18.00
CA GLY A 82 12.62 21.11 17.32
C GLY A 82 14.09 21.30 17.65
N MET A 83 14.74 20.35 18.32
CA MET A 83 16.19 20.45 18.56
C MET A 83 16.96 20.08 17.29
N GLU A 84 17.23 21.08 16.46
CA GLU A 84 17.89 20.92 15.16
C GLU A 84 19.40 20.66 15.26
N ILE A 85 20.01 20.65 16.45
CA ILE A 85 21.47 20.49 16.62
C ILE A 85 21.89 19.10 17.13
N ILE A 86 20.95 18.32 17.67
CA ILE A 86 21.27 17.02 18.26
C ILE A 86 21.47 15.99 17.16
N THR A 87 22.64 15.34 17.13
CA THR A 87 23.03 14.37 16.11
C THR A 87 22.98 12.92 16.61
N SER A 88 23.06 12.71 17.93
CA SER A 88 22.97 11.38 18.54
C SER A 88 22.34 11.44 19.92
N ILE A 89 21.41 10.51 20.18
CA ILE A 89 20.87 10.30 21.53
C ILE A 89 20.84 8.83 21.94
N THR A 90 21.25 8.55 23.18
CA THR A 90 21.01 7.28 23.87
C THR A 90 19.93 7.47 24.93
N LEU A 91 18.80 6.77 24.80
CA LEU A 91 17.69 6.89 25.74
C LEU A 91 17.95 6.13 27.05
N PRO A 92 17.26 6.48 28.16
CA PRO A 92 17.42 5.81 29.44
C PRO A 92 16.98 4.35 29.41
N ASN A 93 17.82 3.45 29.93
CA ASN A 93 17.54 2.01 29.96
C ASN A 93 16.29 1.62 30.77
N THR A 94 15.80 2.53 31.62
CA THR A 94 14.59 2.34 32.42
C THR A 94 13.34 2.88 31.74
N ALA A 95 13.47 3.66 30.65
CA ALA A 95 12.34 4.27 29.98
C ALA A 95 11.40 3.21 29.39
N THR A 96 10.10 3.40 29.60
CA THR A 96 9.05 2.47 29.13
C THR A 96 8.19 3.05 28.01
N VAL A 97 8.25 4.37 27.81
CA VAL A 97 7.47 5.10 26.80
C VAL A 97 8.34 6.16 26.15
N ILE A 98 8.23 6.30 24.83
CA ILE A 98 8.65 7.51 24.12
C ILE A 98 7.41 8.39 23.92
N GLY A 99 7.40 9.57 24.53
CA GLY A 99 6.27 10.49 24.48
C GLY A 99 5.96 11.00 23.07
N LYS A 100 4.73 11.50 22.91
CA LYS A 100 4.28 12.18 21.68
C LYS A 100 5.26 13.30 21.32
N ARG A 101 5.67 13.36 20.05
CA ARG A 101 6.60 14.37 19.53
C ARG A 101 7.92 14.53 20.30
N ALA A 102 8.35 13.55 21.09
CA ALA A 102 9.54 13.68 21.95
C ALA A 102 10.79 14.18 21.20
N PHE A 103 10.95 13.84 19.92
CA PHE A 103 12.06 14.18 19.03
C PHE A 103 11.59 14.74 17.68
N SER A 104 10.33 15.17 17.57
CA SER A 104 9.78 15.70 16.31
C SER A 104 10.61 16.90 15.84
N GLY A 105 11.02 16.90 14.57
CA GLY A 105 11.81 17.97 13.97
C GLY A 105 13.29 18.01 14.40
N CYS A 106 13.84 16.95 14.99
CA CYS A 106 15.28 16.83 15.21
C CYS A 106 16.01 16.50 13.89
N ILE A 107 16.08 17.46 12.96
CA ILE A 107 16.50 17.24 11.57
C ILE A 107 17.94 16.72 11.42
N GLU A 108 18.85 17.07 12.34
CA GLU A 108 20.25 16.62 12.32
C GLU A 108 20.46 15.29 13.08
N LEU A 109 19.41 14.72 13.70
CA LEU A 109 19.52 13.49 14.48
C LEU A 109 19.85 12.31 13.57
N THR A 110 21.08 11.81 13.62
CA THR A 110 21.55 10.72 12.75
C THR A 110 21.43 9.34 13.37
N SER A 111 21.38 9.26 14.71
CA SER A 111 21.27 8.01 15.45
C SER A 111 20.50 8.16 16.76
N VAL A 112 19.67 7.17 17.06
CA VAL A 112 18.99 7.01 18.34
C VAL A 112 19.17 5.58 18.84
N THR A 113 19.51 5.42 20.12
CA THR A 113 19.52 4.11 20.79
C THR A 113 18.25 3.96 21.62
N ILE A 114 17.36 3.07 21.17
CA ILE A 114 16.09 2.76 21.83
C ILE A 114 16.27 1.48 22.68
N PRO A 115 15.99 1.50 24.00
CA PRO A 115 16.17 0.32 24.86
C PRO A 115 14.98 -0.66 24.77
N ASP A 116 15.26 -1.94 25.04
CA ASP A 116 14.28 -3.05 25.06
C ASP A 116 13.12 -2.89 26.07
N SER A 117 13.25 -1.93 27.00
CA SER A 117 12.22 -1.60 27.98
C SER A 117 11.06 -0.80 27.39
N ILE A 118 11.22 -0.23 26.19
CA ILE A 118 10.18 0.57 25.55
C ILE A 118 8.99 -0.31 25.16
N LEU A 119 7.82 0.07 25.68
CA LEU A 119 6.54 -0.57 25.41
C LEU A 119 5.74 0.19 24.36
N ASN A 120 5.94 1.51 24.22
CA ASN A 120 5.22 2.35 23.28
C ASN A 120 6.11 3.48 22.76
N ILE A 121 6.07 3.71 21.45
CA ILE A 121 6.60 4.90 20.79
C ILE A 121 5.42 5.80 20.43
N GLY A 122 5.42 7.01 20.94
CA GLY A 122 4.31 7.94 20.84
C GLY A 122 4.04 8.45 19.43
N VAL A 123 2.86 9.03 19.26
CA VAL A 123 2.45 9.66 17.99
C VAL A 123 3.45 10.77 17.63
N TYR A 124 3.90 10.81 16.37
CA TYR A 124 4.88 11.78 15.88
C TYR A 124 6.23 11.79 16.63
N ALA A 125 6.58 10.75 17.40
CA ALA A 125 7.73 10.77 18.32
C ALA A 125 9.04 11.23 17.66
N PHE A 126 9.31 10.83 16.43
CA PHE A 126 10.48 11.17 15.62
C PHE A 126 10.09 11.77 14.26
N GLU A 127 8.88 12.32 14.11
CA GLU A 127 8.41 12.95 12.87
C GLU A 127 9.46 13.95 12.33
N GLY A 128 9.82 13.86 11.05
CA GLY A 128 10.73 14.80 10.39
C GLY A 128 12.18 14.74 10.88
N CYS A 129 12.61 13.65 11.52
CA CYS A 129 14.03 13.43 11.84
C CYS A 129 14.80 13.01 10.57
N ASN A 130 14.94 13.94 9.62
CA ASN A 130 15.45 13.66 8.27
C ASN A 130 16.90 13.12 8.26
N GLY A 131 17.70 13.43 9.27
CA GLY A 131 19.05 12.94 9.43
C GLY A 131 19.15 11.47 9.85
N LEU A 132 18.07 10.85 10.36
CA LEU A 132 18.13 9.49 10.91
C LEU A 132 18.41 8.53 9.76
N THR A 133 19.58 7.89 9.79
CA THR A 133 19.99 6.98 8.70
C THR A 133 19.60 5.53 8.95
N SER A 134 19.55 5.14 10.21
CA SER A 134 19.15 3.81 10.66
C SER A 134 18.44 3.89 12.01
N VAL A 135 17.47 3.00 12.20
CA VAL A 135 16.71 2.88 13.44
C VAL A 135 16.53 1.40 13.78
N GLU A 136 16.82 1.06 15.04
CA GLU A 136 16.49 -0.24 15.64
C GLU A 136 15.39 -0.03 16.69
N ILE A 137 14.27 -0.73 16.50
CA ILE A 137 13.12 -0.72 17.41
C ILE A 137 13.02 -2.11 18.03
N PRO A 138 13.56 -2.34 19.23
CA PRO A 138 13.60 -3.68 19.82
C PRO A 138 12.22 -4.18 20.25
N SER A 139 11.32 -3.28 20.66
CA SER A 139 10.04 -3.64 21.27
C SER A 139 8.99 -2.53 21.20
N GLY A 140 7.75 -2.92 21.46
CA GLY A 140 6.64 -2.00 21.72
C GLY A 140 5.77 -1.71 20.50
N ALA A 141 4.69 -0.95 20.74
CA ALA A 141 3.83 -0.46 19.68
C ALA A 141 4.39 0.86 19.11
N ILE A 142 4.44 0.98 17.79
CA ILE A 142 4.87 2.20 17.09
C ILE A 142 3.62 3.04 16.81
N GLY A 143 3.58 4.26 17.34
CA GLY A 143 2.45 5.17 17.21
C GLY A 143 2.30 5.76 15.80
N ASN A 144 1.14 6.37 15.54
CA ASN A 144 0.88 7.00 14.25
C ASN A 144 1.89 8.12 13.97
N TYR A 145 2.33 8.23 12.72
CA TYR A 145 3.31 9.21 12.26
C TYR A 145 4.67 9.16 12.99
N ALA A 146 4.97 8.13 13.78
CA ALA A 146 6.12 8.12 14.69
C ALA A 146 7.46 8.42 14.02
N PHE A 147 7.68 7.97 12.78
CA PHE A 147 8.85 8.25 11.95
C PHE A 147 8.44 8.82 10.59
N SER A 148 7.29 9.51 10.52
CA SER A 148 6.82 10.12 9.28
C SER A 148 7.80 11.18 8.79
N GLY A 149 8.11 11.16 7.50
CA GLY A 149 9.04 12.10 6.88
C GLY A 149 10.50 11.90 7.28
N CYS A 150 10.89 10.80 7.94
CA CYS A 150 12.30 10.49 8.21
C CYS A 150 13.01 10.03 6.93
N GLU A 151 13.23 10.97 6.01
CA GLU A 151 13.71 10.71 4.64
C GLU A 151 15.07 10.00 4.59
N GLY A 152 15.94 10.22 5.58
CA GLY A 152 17.25 9.62 5.66
C GLY A 152 17.27 8.13 6.03
N ILE A 153 16.15 7.55 6.52
CA ILE A 153 16.15 6.17 7.00
C ILE A 153 16.36 5.25 5.80
N THR A 154 17.53 4.58 5.79
CA THR A 154 17.88 3.56 4.79
C THR A 154 17.75 2.14 5.35
N SER A 155 17.87 1.99 6.67
CA SER A 155 17.82 0.70 7.37
C SER A 155 16.90 0.78 8.58
N LEU A 156 15.87 -0.06 8.59
CA LEU A 156 14.95 -0.24 9.72
C LEU A 156 15.03 -1.67 10.24
N SER A 157 15.33 -1.83 11.53
CA SER A 157 15.29 -3.11 12.22
C SER A 157 14.14 -3.14 13.22
N LEU A 158 13.21 -4.09 13.05
CA LEU A 158 12.09 -4.33 13.95
C LEU A 158 12.34 -5.61 14.77
N GLY A 159 12.42 -5.47 16.08
CA GLY A 159 12.61 -6.58 17.01
C GLY A 159 11.38 -7.47 17.14
N ASP A 160 11.58 -8.65 17.73
CA ASP A 160 10.55 -9.69 17.91
C ASP A 160 9.49 -9.37 18.99
N LYS A 161 9.56 -8.17 19.59
CA LYS A 161 8.59 -7.64 20.53
C LYS A 161 7.86 -6.41 20.01
N VAL A 162 8.04 -6.04 18.74
CA VAL A 162 7.24 -5.00 18.08
C VAL A 162 5.86 -5.58 17.78
N THR A 163 4.80 -4.99 18.36
CA THR A 163 3.45 -5.58 18.33
C THR A 163 2.52 -4.95 17.29
N ALA A 164 2.76 -3.68 16.96
CA ALA A 164 1.93 -2.90 16.05
C ALA A 164 2.74 -1.78 15.39
N ILE A 165 2.36 -1.44 14.16
CA ILE A 165 2.90 -0.33 13.36
C ILE A 165 1.75 0.63 13.09
N GLY A 166 1.88 1.88 13.54
CA GLY A 166 0.82 2.89 13.43
C GLY A 166 0.59 3.41 12.02
N GLU A 167 -0.53 4.10 11.84
CA GLU A 167 -0.88 4.82 10.61
C GLU A 167 0.21 5.85 10.26
N ASP A 168 0.58 5.95 8.99
CA ASP A 168 1.61 6.88 8.48
C ASP A 168 3.00 6.77 9.18
N SER A 169 3.23 5.74 9.99
CA SER A 169 4.36 5.70 10.93
C SER A 169 5.73 5.77 10.26
N PHE A 170 5.87 5.26 9.04
CA PHE A 170 7.08 5.37 8.21
C PHE A 170 6.78 6.01 6.84
N GLN A 171 5.66 6.73 6.70
CA GLN A 171 5.33 7.41 5.45
C GLN A 171 6.48 8.36 5.08
N GLY A 172 6.92 8.33 3.82
CA GLY A 172 7.96 9.22 3.33
C GLY A 172 9.37 8.89 3.85
N CYS A 173 9.59 7.69 4.41
CA CYS A 173 10.94 7.15 4.58
C CYS A 173 11.51 6.76 3.20
N ILE A 174 11.80 7.76 2.38
CA ILE A 174 12.10 7.59 0.94
C ILE A 174 13.36 6.76 0.69
N GLY A 175 14.31 6.74 1.63
CA GLY A 175 15.56 5.99 1.51
C GLY A 175 15.50 4.52 1.93
N LEU A 176 14.40 4.05 2.51
CA LEU A 176 14.28 2.70 3.07
C LEU A 176 14.34 1.66 1.94
N THR A 177 15.27 0.70 2.00
CA THR A 177 15.48 -0.25 0.88
C THR A 177 14.83 -1.61 1.10
N ASP A 178 14.81 -2.10 2.33
CA ASP A 178 14.36 -3.45 2.66
C ASP A 178 13.58 -3.42 3.98
N LEU A 179 12.56 -4.27 4.08
CA LEU A 179 11.70 -4.34 5.25
C LEU A 179 11.34 -5.78 5.60
N ILE A 180 11.59 -6.13 6.86
CA ILE A 180 11.12 -7.38 7.47
C ILE A 180 10.13 -7.01 8.56
N ILE A 181 8.87 -7.40 8.37
CA ILE A 181 7.84 -7.33 9.40
C ILE A 181 7.91 -8.64 10.22
N PRO A 182 8.27 -8.60 11.51
CA PRO A 182 8.41 -9.80 12.33
C PRO A 182 7.03 -10.39 12.72
N ASN A 183 7.04 -11.68 13.12
CA ASN A 183 5.83 -12.43 13.53
C ASN A 183 5.12 -11.87 14.76
N SER A 184 5.73 -10.90 15.46
CA SER A 184 5.13 -10.24 16.60
C SER A 184 4.18 -9.12 16.18
N VAL A 185 4.30 -8.60 14.95
CA VAL A 185 3.44 -7.54 14.44
C VAL A 185 2.09 -8.13 14.07
N THR A 186 1.05 -7.63 14.74
CA THR A 186 -0.33 -8.10 14.55
C THR A 186 -1.20 -7.10 13.77
N SER A 187 -0.75 -5.85 13.64
CA SER A 187 -1.44 -4.79 12.90
C SER A 187 -0.47 -3.80 12.28
N ILE A 188 -0.77 -3.39 11.04
CA ILE A 188 -0.11 -2.27 10.34
C ILE A 188 -1.21 -1.27 9.98
N GLY A 189 -1.05 -0.03 10.41
CA GLY A 189 -1.98 1.06 10.11
C GLY A 189 -1.93 1.48 8.65
N ASN A 190 -2.94 2.24 8.23
CA ASN A 190 -3.02 2.76 6.87
C ASN A 190 -1.82 3.65 6.54
N GLU A 191 -1.40 3.66 5.27
CA GLU A 191 -0.31 4.53 4.78
C GLU A 191 1.06 4.33 5.49
N ALA A 192 1.22 3.27 6.31
CA ALA A 192 2.37 3.12 7.19
C ALA A 192 3.73 3.17 6.48
N PHE A 193 3.84 2.67 5.24
CA PHE A 193 5.05 2.71 4.42
C PHE A 193 4.80 3.40 3.07
N LYS A 194 3.80 4.28 2.99
CA LYS A 194 3.52 5.04 1.78
C LYS A 194 4.72 5.94 1.42
N ASP A 195 4.97 6.10 0.13
CA ASP A 195 6.09 6.90 -0.42
C ASP A 195 7.49 6.39 0.00
N CYS A 196 7.66 5.14 0.45
CA CYS A 196 8.98 4.51 0.61
C CYS A 196 9.58 4.14 -0.76
N LYS A 197 10.00 5.16 -1.51
CA LYS A 197 10.32 5.07 -2.95
C LYS A 197 11.50 4.14 -3.28
N GLU A 198 12.45 3.97 -2.36
CA GLU A 198 13.59 3.05 -2.53
C GLU A 198 13.30 1.61 -2.06
N LEU A 199 12.13 1.35 -1.47
CA LEU A 199 11.80 0.05 -0.88
C LEU A 199 11.70 -0.99 -1.99
N ALA A 200 12.64 -1.94 -2.00
CA ALA A 200 12.80 -2.93 -3.06
C ALA A 200 12.27 -4.31 -2.68
N SER A 201 12.26 -4.66 -1.38
CA SER A 201 11.79 -5.95 -0.88
C SER A 201 11.06 -5.83 0.45
N VAL A 202 9.94 -6.54 0.56
CA VAL A 202 9.15 -6.65 1.79
C VAL A 202 8.89 -8.12 2.13
N ILE A 203 9.21 -8.50 3.37
CA ILE A 203 8.89 -9.81 3.94
C ILE A 203 7.92 -9.62 5.09
N ILE A 204 6.70 -10.14 4.97
CA ILE A 204 5.70 -10.15 6.05
C ILE A 204 5.72 -11.53 6.72
N SER A 205 6.14 -11.57 7.99
CA SER A 205 6.23 -12.82 8.74
C SER A 205 4.88 -13.15 9.41
N GLY A 206 4.15 -14.10 8.83
CA GLY A 206 3.23 -15.09 9.46
C GLY A 206 2.08 -14.71 10.39
N SER A 207 1.99 -13.52 11.00
CA SER A 207 0.97 -13.16 12.00
C SER A 207 -0.04 -12.13 11.53
N LEU A 208 0.30 -11.36 10.50
CA LEU A 208 -0.54 -10.28 9.99
C LEU A 208 -1.79 -10.84 9.33
N THR A 209 -2.97 -10.36 9.74
CA THR A 209 -4.27 -10.79 9.21
C THR A 209 -4.75 -9.97 8.01
N SER A 210 -4.25 -8.76 7.82
CA SER A 210 -4.61 -7.90 6.71
C SER A 210 -3.46 -6.97 6.32
N ILE A 211 -3.29 -6.74 5.02
CA ILE A 211 -2.52 -5.59 4.54
C ILE A 211 -3.50 -4.44 4.43
N GLY A 212 -3.33 -3.41 5.27
CA GLY A 212 -4.25 -2.26 5.36
C GLY A 212 -4.26 -1.37 4.12
N ASP A 213 -5.05 -0.31 4.18
CA ASP A 213 -5.22 0.60 3.03
C ASP A 213 -3.95 1.42 2.81
N GLN A 214 -3.56 1.56 1.54
CA GLN A 214 -2.41 2.36 1.09
C GLN A 214 -1.06 2.02 1.75
N VAL A 215 -0.91 0.86 2.42
CA VAL A 215 0.29 0.55 3.25
C VAL A 215 1.59 0.70 2.47
N PHE A 216 1.65 0.23 1.23
CA PHE A 216 2.83 0.34 0.34
C PHE A 216 2.55 1.22 -0.88
N ARG A 217 1.58 2.13 -0.78
CA ARG A 217 1.28 3.04 -1.88
C ARG A 217 2.53 3.87 -2.25
N ASP A 218 2.74 4.06 -3.55
CA ASP A 218 3.87 4.84 -4.10
C ASP A 218 5.27 4.26 -3.73
N CYS A 219 5.36 2.97 -3.36
CA CYS A 219 6.62 2.22 -3.25
C CYS A 219 7.12 1.78 -4.63
N GLU A 220 7.51 2.74 -5.47
CA GLU A 220 7.77 2.53 -6.90
C GLU A 220 8.83 1.46 -7.21
N LYS A 221 9.84 1.26 -6.34
CA LYS A 221 10.89 0.25 -6.53
C LYS A 221 10.59 -1.13 -5.97
N LEU A 222 9.43 -1.30 -5.31
CA LEU A 222 9.08 -2.56 -4.65
C LEU A 222 8.99 -3.67 -5.67
N SER A 223 9.95 -4.58 -5.67
CA SER A 223 10.11 -5.59 -6.73
C SER A 223 9.56 -6.96 -6.34
N THR A 224 9.59 -7.25 -5.04
CA THR A 224 9.18 -8.53 -4.46
C THR A 224 8.44 -8.29 -3.15
N ILE A 225 7.40 -9.09 -2.94
CA ILE A 225 6.70 -9.16 -1.67
C ILE A 225 6.35 -10.61 -1.33
N THR A 226 6.54 -10.98 -0.08
CA THR A 226 6.03 -12.25 0.47
C THR A 226 4.79 -11.99 1.32
N ILE A 227 3.63 -12.46 0.84
CA ILE A 227 2.35 -12.40 1.57
C ILE A 227 2.12 -13.75 2.26
N PRO A 228 2.11 -13.84 3.59
CA PRO A 228 1.94 -15.10 4.30
C PRO A 228 0.48 -15.58 4.32
N ASN A 229 0.28 -16.88 4.55
CA ASN A 229 -1.04 -17.52 4.70
C ASN A 229 -1.86 -17.05 5.91
N SER A 230 -1.36 -16.09 6.70
CA SER A 230 -2.14 -15.43 7.75
C SER A 230 -3.00 -14.30 7.21
N VAL A 231 -2.66 -13.73 6.05
CA VAL A 231 -3.35 -12.58 5.46
C VAL A 231 -4.67 -13.04 4.85
N ILE A 232 -5.76 -12.40 5.29
CA ILE A 232 -7.14 -12.65 4.85
C ILE A 232 -7.60 -11.61 3.84
N SER A 233 -7.10 -10.37 3.93
CA SER A 233 -7.49 -9.27 3.04
C SER A 233 -6.32 -8.37 2.64
N ILE A 234 -6.43 -7.80 1.45
CA ILE A 234 -5.58 -6.73 0.94
C ILE A 234 -6.47 -5.50 0.76
N GLY A 235 -6.10 -4.41 1.42
CA GLY A 235 -6.87 -3.16 1.50
C GLY A 235 -6.88 -2.34 0.22
N GLU A 236 -7.63 -1.25 0.29
CA GLU A 236 -7.76 -0.27 -0.79
C GLU A 236 -6.39 0.37 -1.09
N ASN A 237 -6.02 0.50 -2.37
CA ASN A 237 -4.76 1.14 -2.79
C ASN A 237 -3.47 0.54 -2.17
N ALA A 238 -3.51 -0.66 -1.57
CA ALA A 238 -2.42 -1.21 -0.75
C ALA A 238 -1.04 -1.20 -1.43
N PHE A 239 -1.00 -1.43 -2.74
CA PHE A 239 0.19 -1.44 -3.60
C PHE A 239 0.10 -0.44 -4.75
N ARG A 240 -0.79 0.56 -4.68
CA ARG A 240 -0.95 1.53 -5.75
C ARG A 240 0.41 2.13 -6.16
N ASN A 241 0.67 2.21 -7.45
CA ASN A 241 1.89 2.72 -8.07
C ASN A 241 3.19 1.96 -7.70
N CYS A 242 3.11 0.71 -7.22
CA CYS A 242 4.26 -0.18 -7.07
C CYS A 242 4.77 -0.69 -8.44
N SER A 243 5.23 0.22 -9.29
CA SER A 243 5.59 -0.08 -10.68
C SER A 243 6.76 -1.05 -10.85
N GLY A 244 7.59 -1.22 -9.82
CA GLY A 244 8.68 -2.20 -9.79
C GLY A 244 8.23 -3.64 -9.53
N LEU A 245 6.99 -3.87 -9.10
CA LEU A 245 6.52 -5.17 -8.59
C LEU A 245 6.38 -6.16 -9.74
N LYS A 246 7.20 -7.23 -9.77
CA LYS A 246 7.25 -8.14 -10.92
C LYS A 246 6.38 -9.38 -10.78
N SER A 247 6.44 -9.99 -9.60
CA SER A 247 5.78 -11.26 -9.29
C SER A 247 5.00 -11.13 -8.00
N VAL A 248 3.72 -11.50 -8.03
CA VAL A 248 2.83 -11.47 -6.87
C VAL A 248 2.11 -12.80 -6.75
N VAL A 249 2.16 -13.40 -5.56
CA VAL A 249 1.39 -14.58 -5.21
C VAL A 249 0.42 -14.21 -4.11
N ILE A 250 -0.88 -14.25 -4.42
CA ILE A 250 -1.96 -14.05 -3.47
C ILE A 250 -2.30 -15.42 -2.84
N PRO A 251 -2.05 -15.63 -1.53
CA PRO A 251 -2.17 -16.95 -0.91
C PRO A 251 -3.62 -17.44 -0.72
N ASP A 252 -3.76 -18.73 -0.42
CA ASP A 252 -5.04 -19.44 -0.20
C ASP A 252 -5.88 -18.91 0.97
N SER A 253 -5.28 -18.10 1.82
CA SER A 253 -5.96 -17.45 2.95
C SER A 253 -6.71 -16.18 2.55
N VAL A 254 -6.34 -15.53 1.44
CA VAL A 254 -6.93 -14.25 1.04
C VAL A 254 -8.31 -14.47 0.45
N THR A 255 -9.29 -13.72 0.94
CA THR A 255 -10.68 -13.76 0.48
C THR A 255 -11.10 -12.52 -0.31
N SER A 256 -10.40 -11.39 -0.13
CA SER A 256 -10.74 -10.11 -0.75
C SER A 256 -9.52 -9.27 -1.12
N ILE A 257 -9.56 -8.68 -2.31
CA ILE A 257 -8.62 -7.66 -2.80
C ILE A 257 -9.42 -6.37 -2.96
N GLY A 258 -9.01 -5.30 -2.28
CA GLY A 258 -9.69 -4.01 -2.25
C GLY A 258 -9.62 -3.22 -3.56
N ASP A 259 -10.35 -2.11 -3.59
CA ASP A 259 -10.38 -1.22 -4.75
C ASP A 259 -8.99 -0.58 -4.96
N TRP A 260 -8.59 -0.40 -6.21
CA TRP A 260 -7.27 0.14 -6.60
C TRP A 260 -6.05 -0.56 -5.98
N ALA A 261 -6.20 -1.77 -5.42
CA ALA A 261 -5.14 -2.42 -4.62
C ALA A 261 -3.79 -2.54 -5.34
N PHE A 262 -3.78 -2.81 -6.64
CA PHE A 262 -2.61 -2.87 -7.52
C PHE A 262 -2.71 -1.87 -8.69
N PHE A 263 -3.41 -0.75 -8.50
CA PHE A 263 -3.52 0.32 -9.50
C PHE A 263 -2.12 0.78 -9.94
N ASP A 264 -1.89 0.88 -11.25
CA ASP A 264 -0.62 1.27 -11.90
C ASP A 264 0.62 0.47 -11.43
N CYS A 265 0.42 -0.79 -10.99
CA CYS A 265 1.50 -1.77 -10.83
C CYS A 265 1.99 -2.31 -12.19
N SER A 266 2.50 -1.40 -13.02
CA SER A 266 2.82 -1.66 -14.43
C SER A 266 3.91 -2.71 -14.66
N GLY A 267 4.73 -3.03 -13.65
CA GLY A 267 5.76 -4.06 -13.70
C GLY A 267 5.27 -5.50 -13.47
N ILE A 268 4.02 -5.70 -13.03
CA ILE A 268 3.52 -7.05 -12.72
C ILE A 268 3.47 -7.84 -14.02
N THR A 269 4.24 -8.92 -14.08
CA THR A 269 4.28 -9.85 -15.22
C THR A 269 3.74 -11.22 -14.84
N ASP A 270 4.00 -11.64 -13.59
CA ASP A 270 3.55 -12.89 -13.01
C ASP A 270 2.61 -12.63 -11.82
N LEU A 271 1.32 -12.95 -11.99
CA LEU A 271 0.31 -12.80 -10.93
C LEU A 271 -0.44 -14.12 -10.74
N THR A 272 -0.40 -14.65 -9.53
CA THR A 272 -1.24 -15.78 -9.12
C THR A 272 -2.26 -15.31 -8.10
N ILE A 273 -3.54 -15.51 -8.41
CA ILE A 273 -4.65 -15.27 -7.49
C ILE A 273 -5.22 -16.62 -7.05
N SER A 274 -5.25 -16.86 -5.74
CA SER A 274 -5.89 -18.06 -5.18
C SER A 274 -7.39 -18.13 -5.50
N ASP A 275 -7.90 -19.35 -5.64
CA ASP A 275 -9.33 -19.66 -5.80
C ASP A 275 -10.18 -19.33 -4.55
N SER A 276 -9.55 -19.05 -3.41
CA SER A 276 -10.19 -18.56 -2.18
C SER A 276 -10.73 -17.14 -2.31
N VAL A 277 -10.19 -16.34 -3.24
CA VAL A 277 -10.60 -14.95 -3.42
C VAL A 277 -12.02 -14.92 -4.00
N THR A 278 -12.93 -14.27 -3.27
CA THR A 278 -14.33 -14.12 -3.68
C THR A 278 -14.66 -12.70 -4.18
N PHE A 279 -13.78 -11.74 -3.92
CA PHE A 279 -13.98 -10.34 -4.26
C PHE A 279 -12.68 -9.69 -4.76
N ILE A 280 -12.76 -9.05 -5.92
CA ILE A 280 -11.73 -8.17 -6.48
C ILE A 280 -12.41 -6.81 -6.71
N GLY A 281 -11.84 -5.78 -6.08
CA GLY A 281 -12.37 -4.43 -6.10
C GLY A 281 -12.36 -3.74 -7.46
N GLU A 282 -13.00 -2.57 -7.50
CA GLU A 282 -12.95 -1.65 -8.62
C GLU A 282 -11.49 -1.26 -8.93
N ALA A 283 -11.14 -1.24 -10.21
CA ALA A 283 -9.81 -0.83 -10.69
C ALA A 283 -8.61 -1.54 -10.01
N ALA A 284 -8.82 -2.70 -9.39
CA ALA A 284 -7.81 -3.37 -8.59
C ALA A 284 -6.50 -3.65 -9.36
N PHE A 285 -6.57 -3.90 -10.67
CA PHE A 285 -5.40 -4.09 -11.54
C PHE A 285 -5.37 -3.09 -12.72
N LEU A 286 -6.06 -1.96 -12.62
CA LEU A 286 -6.00 -0.91 -13.65
C LEU A 286 -4.53 -0.50 -13.86
N GLY A 287 -4.09 -0.42 -15.12
CA GLY A 287 -2.74 0.03 -15.46
C GLY A 287 -1.64 -1.01 -15.23
N CYS A 288 -1.97 -2.27 -14.93
CA CYS A 288 -1.03 -3.39 -14.87
C CYS A 288 -0.53 -3.78 -16.29
N LYS A 289 0.18 -2.87 -16.94
CA LYS A 289 0.60 -2.96 -18.36
C LYS A 289 1.51 -4.15 -18.67
N GLY A 290 2.25 -4.67 -17.70
CA GLY A 290 3.10 -5.86 -17.85
C GLY A 290 2.35 -7.19 -17.74
N LEU A 291 1.11 -7.21 -17.27
CA LEU A 291 0.41 -8.45 -16.91
C LEU A 291 0.12 -9.26 -18.17
N ALA A 292 0.78 -10.39 -18.36
CA ALA A 292 0.69 -11.16 -19.60
C ALA A 292 -0.53 -12.09 -19.66
N ALA A 293 -0.86 -12.73 -18.53
CA ALA A 293 -1.97 -13.65 -18.41
C ALA A 293 -2.52 -13.70 -16.99
N ILE A 294 -3.81 -14.01 -16.86
CA ILE A 294 -4.46 -14.16 -15.55
C ILE A 294 -5.55 -15.23 -15.56
N VAL A 295 -5.67 -15.96 -14.45
CA VAL A 295 -6.78 -16.87 -14.14
C VAL A 295 -7.57 -16.26 -13.00
N LEU A 296 -8.85 -15.95 -13.21
CA LEU A 296 -9.67 -15.39 -12.13
C LEU A 296 -10.26 -16.52 -11.24
N PRO A 297 -10.45 -16.25 -9.94
CA PRO A 297 -11.02 -17.19 -8.98
C PRO A 297 -12.40 -17.75 -9.38
N SER A 298 -12.59 -19.06 -9.23
CA SER A 298 -13.73 -19.84 -9.73
C SER A 298 -15.09 -19.47 -9.14
N LYS A 299 -15.13 -18.71 -8.04
CA LYS A 299 -16.35 -18.28 -7.34
C LYS A 299 -16.79 -16.87 -7.69
N MET A 300 -16.01 -16.12 -8.46
CA MET A 300 -16.37 -14.76 -8.86
C MET A 300 -17.61 -14.76 -9.76
N THR A 301 -18.58 -13.92 -9.42
CA THR A 301 -19.80 -13.74 -10.24
C THR A 301 -19.76 -12.45 -11.07
N THR A 302 -18.90 -11.50 -10.70
CA THR A 302 -18.77 -10.20 -11.35
C THR A 302 -17.30 -9.88 -11.59
N ILE A 303 -16.98 -9.39 -12.78
CA ILE A 303 -15.73 -8.66 -13.03
C ILE A 303 -16.05 -7.17 -12.81
N SER A 304 -15.38 -6.57 -11.82
CA SER A 304 -15.68 -5.22 -11.34
C SER A 304 -15.31 -4.15 -12.37
N GLU A 305 -15.81 -2.94 -12.12
CA GLU A 305 -15.53 -1.80 -12.98
C GLU A 305 -14.03 -1.53 -13.02
N ASN A 306 -13.51 -1.22 -14.21
CA ASN A 306 -12.11 -0.90 -14.44
C ASN A 306 -11.07 -1.97 -14.03
N SER A 307 -11.46 -3.18 -13.60
CA SER A 307 -10.55 -4.13 -12.92
C SER A 307 -9.25 -4.41 -13.68
N PHE A 308 -9.29 -4.49 -15.01
CA PHE A 308 -8.14 -4.70 -15.89
C PHE A 308 -8.00 -3.60 -16.96
N ASN A 309 -8.54 -2.41 -16.70
CA ASN A 309 -8.41 -1.27 -17.62
C ASN A 309 -6.92 -0.97 -17.87
N ASP A 310 -6.55 -0.70 -19.12
CA ASP A 310 -5.19 -0.40 -19.59
C ASP A 310 -4.14 -1.49 -19.27
N CYS A 311 -4.57 -2.74 -19.09
CA CYS A 311 -3.68 -3.91 -19.06
C CYS A 311 -3.22 -4.28 -20.48
N ALA A 312 -2.49 -3.38 -21.15
CA ALA A 312 -2.12 -3.51 -22.56
C ALA A 312 -1.28 -4.78 -22.87
N GLY A 313 -0.53 -5.31 -21.89
CA GLY A 313 0.22 -6.57 -22.01
C GLY A 313 -0.62 -7.84 -21.88
N LEU A 314 -1.90 -7.75 -21.48
CA LEU A 314 -2.75 -8.90 -21.21
C LEU A 314 -3.10 -9.61 -22.51
N THR A 315 -2.49 -10.76 -22.76
CA THR A 315 -2.70 -11.58 -23.97
C THR A 315 -3.75 -12.66 -23.79
N SER A 316 -3.93 -13.15 -22.56
CA SER A 316 -4.83 -14.26 -22.24
C SER A 316 -5.49 -14.10 -20.88
N ILE A 317 -6.79 -14.34 -20.80
CA ILE A 317 -7.54 -14.39 -19.55
C ILE A 317 -8.46 -15.60 -19.50
N ILE A 318 -8.49 -16.27 -18.34
CA ILE A 318 -9.48 -17.30 -18.04
C ILE A 318 -10.56 -16.70 -17.13
N ILE A 319 -11.73 -16.43 -17.72
CA ILE A 319 -12.92 -15.97 -17.00
C ILE A 319 -13.69 -17.20 -16.47
N PRO A 320 -14.02 -17.26 -15.17
CA PRO A 320 -14.62 -18.42 -14.55
C PRO A 320 -16.10 -18.55 -14.93
N LYS A 321 -16.57 -19.80 -14.98
CA LYS A 321 -17.92 -20.14 -15.44
C LYS A 321 -19.05 -19.56 -14.58
N SER A 322 -18.75 -19.05 -13.40
CA SER A 322 -19.69 -18.41 -12.48
C SER A 322 -19.98 -16.95 -12.83
N VAL A 323 -19.21 -16.31 -13.72
CA VAL A 323 -19.35 -14.88 -14.02
C VAL A 323 -20.63 -14.61 -14.79
N THR A 324 -21.53 -13.83 -14.19
CA THR A 324 -22.77 -13.36 -14.80
C THR A 324 -22.66 -11.95 -15.37
N THR A 325 -21.70 -11.15 -14.88
CA THR A 325 -21.62 -9.72 -15.17
C THR A 325 -20.19 -9.27 -15.40
N ILE A 326 -19.94 -8.61 -16.54
CA ILE A 326 -18.71 -7.88 -16.83
C ILE A 326 -19.05 -6.39 -16.80
N ARG A 327 -18.47 -5.64 -15.85
CA ARG A 327 -18.82 -4.22 -15.64
C ARG A 327 -18.11 -3.26 -16.59
N GLU A 328 -18.43 -1.98 -16.42
CA GLU A 328 -17.90 -0.88 -17.20
C GLU A 328 -16.36 -0.86 -17.21
N ASN A 329 -15.78 -0.61 -18.39
CA ASN A 329 -14.34 -0.49 -18.62
C ASN A 329 -13.48 -1.69 -18.14
N ALA A 330 -14.08 -2.85 -17.82
CA ALA A 330 -13.38 -3.96 -17.17
C ALA A 330 -12.07 -4.39 -17.88
N PHE A 331 -12.05 -4.34 -19.22
CA PHE A 331 -10.90 -4.62 -20.09
C PHE A 331 -10.67 -3.48 -21.10
N PHE A 332 -11.05 -2.25 -20.78
CA PHE A 332 -10.77 -1.09 -21.63
C PHE A 332 -9.26 -1.04 -21.92
N GLY A 333 -8.86 -0.80 -23.17
CA GLY A 333 -7.45 -0.62 -23.53
C GLY A 333 -6.58 -1.88 -23.47
N CYS A 334 -7.15 -3.08 -23.23
CA CYS A 334 -6.44 -4.37 -23.28
C CYS A 334 -6.05 -4.77 -24.72
N SER A 335 -5.22 -3.96 -25.36
CA SER A 335 -4.83 -4.07 -26.77
C SER A 335 -4.05 -5.34 -27.10
N GLY A 336 -3.38 -5.96 -26.12
CA GLY A 336 -2.70 -7.25 -26.27
C GLY A 336 -3.63 -8.46 -26.28
N LEU A 337 -4.90 -8.33 -25.89
CA LEU A 337 -5.81 -9.46 -25.68
C LEU A 337 -6.23 -10.04 -27.03
N THR A 338 -5.80 -11.27 -27.34
CA THR A 338 -6.03 -11.87 -28.66
C THR A 338 -7.33 -12.65 -28.78
N SER A 339 -7.79 -13.23 -27.67
CA SER A 339 -9.04 -13.97 -27.59
C SER A 339 -9.61 -13.93 -26.18
N VAL A 340 -10.94 -13.90 -26.07
CA VAL A 340 -11.65 -14.01 -24.80
C VAL A 340 -12.81 -14.99 -24.94
N SER A 341 -12.90 -15.93 -23.99
CA SER A 341 -14.06 -16.83 -23.87
C SER A 341 -14.97 -16.29 -22.77
N ILE A 342 -16.04 -15.62 -23.17
CA ILE A 342 -17.06 -15.16 -22.23
C ILE A 342 -17.91 -16.36 -21.77
N PRO A 343 -18.06 -16.59 -20.44
CA PRO A 343 -18.83 -17.70 -19.90
C PRO A 343 -20.29 -17.73 -20.35
N ASP A 344 -20.84 -18.94 -20.52
CA ASP A 344 -22.24 -19.14 -20.93
C ASP A 344 -23.28 -18.56 -19.95
N THR A 345 -22.86 -18.31 -18.71
CA THR A 345 -23.66 -17.69 -17.63
C THR A 345 -23.67 -16.17 -17.67
N THR A 346 -22.84 -15.53 -18.50
CA THR A 346 -22.76 -14.06 -18.57
C THR A 346 -23.99 -13.49 -19.28
N THR A 347 -24.75 -12.65 -18.56
CA THR A 347 -25.97 -11.99 -19.06
C THR A 347 -25.75 -10.53 -19.42
N TYR A 348 -24.71 -9.89 -18.88
CA TYR A 348 -24.43 -8.46 -19.06
C TYR A 348 -22.95 -8.18 -19.36
N ILE A 349 -22.71 -7.42 -20.43
CA ILE A 349 -21.40 -6.83 -20.76
C ILE A 349 -21.55 -5.31 -20.73
N GLY A 350 -20.80 -4.66 -19.86
CA GLY A 350 -20.94 -3.24 -19.55
C GLY A 350 -20.45 -2.27 -20.62
N GLU A 351 -20.69 -0.98 -20.35
CA GLU A 351 -20.17 0.12 -21.16
C GLU A 351 -18.65 0.01 -21.30
N ASN A 352 -18.14 0.16 -22.52
CA ASN A 352 -16.70 0.15 -22.80
C ASN A 352 -15.91 -1.09 -22.33
N ALA A 353 -16.59 -2.19 -21.95
CA ALA A 353 -15.98 -3.32 -21.24
C ALA A 353 -14.76 -3.92 -21.96
N PHE A 354 -14.72 -3.92 -23.28
CA PHE A 354 -13.62 -4.36 -24.14
C PHE A 354 -13.24 -3.27 -25.17
N ASN A 355 -13.56 -2.00 -24.90
CA ASN A 355 -13.22 -0.92 -25.83
C ASN A 355 -11.70 -0.83 -26.00
N GLY A 356 -11.22 -0.72 -27.24
CA GLY A 356 -9.79 -0.62 -27.55
C GLY A 356 -9.03 -1.94 -27.44
N CYS A 357 -9.70 -3.09 -27.28
CA CYS A 357 -9.09 -4.42 -27.39
C CYS A 357 -8.74 -4.76 -28.85
N THR A 358 -7.78 -4.02 -29.43
CA THR A 358 -7.42 -4.10 -30.86
C THR A 358 -6.82 -5.46 -31.27
N GLY A 359 -6.25 -6.20 -30.32
CA GLY A 359 -5.70 -7.54 -30.53
C GLY A 359 -6.76 -8.64 -30.71
N LEU A 360 -8.02 -8.41 -30.31
CA LEU A 360 -9.05 -9.45 -30.35
C LEU A 360 -9.34 -9.84 -31.79
N THR A 361 -9.14 -11.12 -32.15
CA THR A 361 -9.40 -11.61 -33.51
C THR A 361 -10.76 -12.30 -33.65
N SER A 362 -11.29 -12.84 -32.55
CA SER A 362 -12.57 -13.55 -32.51
C SER A 362 -13.29 -13.32 -31.17
N LEU A 363 -14.61 -13.26 -31.21
CA LEU A 363 -15.47 -13.14 -30.02
C LEU A 363 -16.40 -14.34 -29.92
N THR A 364 -16.55 -14.92 -28.73
CA THR A 364 -17.63 -15.87 -28.44
C THR A 364 -18.57 -15.25 -27.42
N LEU A 365 -19.82 -15.06 -27.81
CA LEU A 365 -20.87 -14.45 -27.01
C LEU A 365 -21.84 -15.53 -26.48
N PRO A 366 -22.19 -15.48 -25.18
CA PRO A 366 -22.87 -16.58 -24.50
C PRO A 366 -24.35 -16.70 -24.88
N ALA A 367 -24.93 -17.85 -24.52
CA ALA A 367 -26.32 -18.18 -24.87
C ALA A 367 -27.35 -17.33 -24.12
N GLU A 368 -27.04 -16.98 -22.87
CA GLU A 368 -27.90 -16.21 -21.98
C GLU A 368 -27.60 -14.70 -22.01
N LEU A 369 -26.85 -14.21 -23.01
CA LEU A 369 -26.51 -12.79 -23.09
C LEU A 369 -27.76 -11.93 -23.30
N GLU A 370 -28.09 -11.08 -22.33
CA GLU A 370 -29.26 -10.20 -22.40
C GLU A 370 -28.93 -8.84 -22.98
N SER A 371 -27.74 -8.29 -22.67
CA SER A 371 -27.35 -6.97 -23.16
C SER A 371 -25.85 -6.72 -23.29
N VAL A 372 -25.53 -5.85 -24.25
CA VAL A 372 -24.19 -5.35 -24.56
C VAL A 372 -24.22 -3.82 -24.46
N GLY A 373 -23.42 -3.27 -23.57
CA GLY A 373 -23.37 -1.86 -23.21
C GLY A 373 -22.81 -0.95 -24.29
N TYR A 374 -22.94 0.37 -24.07
CA TYR A 374 -22.46 1.40 -24.98
C TYR A 374 -20.97 1.19 -25.26
N GLN A 375 -20.57 1.18 -26.54
CA GLN A 375 -19.17 1.00 -26.94
C GLN A 375 -18.45 -0.25 -26.38
N ALA A 376 -19.16 -1.27 -25.90
CA ALA A 376 -18.58 -2.43 -25.22
C ALA A 376 -17.42 -3.10 -25.98
N PHE A 377 -17.47 -3.20 -27.31
CA PHE A 377 -16.41 -3.71 -28.18
C PHE A 377 -15.97 -2.66 -29.22
N SER A 378 -16.11 -1.38 -28.91
CA SER A 378 -15.65 -0.30 -29.78
C SER A 378 -14.14 -0.36 -29.96
N GLY A 379 -13.61 -0.13 -31.15
CA GLY A 379 -12.17 -0.18 -31.42
C GLY A 379 -11.56 -1.59 -31.41
N CYS A 380 -12.36 -2.66 -31.31
CA CYS A 380 -11.91 -4.04 -31.51
C CYS A 380 -11.62 -4.35 -33.00
N THR A 381 -10.70 -3.60 -33.60
CA THR A 381 -10.45 -3.57 -35.05
C THR A 381 -9.91 -4.89 -35.63
N GLY A 382 -9.38 -5.78 -34.78
CA GLY A 382 -8.90 -7.11 -35.18
C GLY A 382 -10.00 -8.16 -35.36
N VAL A 383 -11.24 -7.91 -34.91
CA VAL A 383 -12.29 -8.94 -34.86
C VAL A 383 -12.76 -9.27 -36.27
N THR A 384 -12.55 -10.53 -36.67
CA THR A 384 -12.96 -11.06 -37.98
C THR A 384 -14.09 -12.09 -37.88
N GLU A 385 -14.31 -12.66 -36.70
CA GLU A 385 -15.34 -13.68 -36.46
C GLU A 385 -16.03 -13.46 -35.11
N ILE A 386 -17.36 -13.49 -35.10
CA ILE A 386 -18.19 -13.43 -33.89
C ILE A 386 -19.07 -14.67 -33.85
N HIS A 387 -19.01 -15.41 -32.74
CA HIS A 387 -19.79 -16.61 -32.49
C HIS A 387 -20.84 -16.34 -31.41
N CYS A 388 -22.09 -16.18 -31.82
CA CYS A 388 -23.22 -15.99 -30.92
C CYS A 388 -23.89 -17.34 -30.61
N LYS A 389 -24.04 -17.66 -29.33
CA LYS A 389 -24.75 -18.87 -28.90
C LYS A 389 -26.24 -18.65 -28.62
N ALA A 390 -26.67 -17.39 -28.48
CA ALA A 390 -28.04 -17.05 -28.08
C ALA A 390 -29.05 -17.32 -29.20
N LEU A 391 -30.21 -17.89 -28.85
CA LEU A 391 -31.32 -18.08 -29.80
C LEU A 391 -32.07 -16.77 -30.11
N GLN A 392 -31.97 -15.80 -29.19
CA GLN A 392 -32.48 -14.45 -29.37
C GLN A 392 -31.31 -13.47 -29.25
N PRO A 393 -31.17 -12.50 -30.17
CA PRO A 393 -30.09 -11.52 -30.10
C PRO A 393 -30.19 -10.68 -28.82
N ALA A 394 -29.06 -10.49 -28.15
CA ALA A 394 -28.94 -9.58 -27.01
C ALA A 394 -29.30 -8.14 -27.40
N LYS A 395 -29.76 -7.32 -26.46
CA LYS A 395 -29.93 -5.88 -26.66
C LYS A 395 -28.57 -5.21 -26.80
N VAL A 396 -28.32 -4.58 -27.95
CA VAL A 396 -27.05 -3.92 -28.24
C VAL A 396 -27.24 -2.41 -28.16
N ALA A 397 -26.43 -1.74 -27.34
CA ALA A 397 -26.42 -0.29 -27.23
C ALA A 397 -25.69 0.36 -28.42
N SER A 398 -25.81 1.68 -28.54
CA SER A 398 -25.15 2.42 -29.63
C SER A 398 -23.64 2.22 -29.60
N GLY A 399 -23.05 2.01 -30.78
CA GLY A 399 -21.60 1.92 -30.94
C GLY A 399 -20.92 0.71 -30.32
N SER A 400 -21.66 -0.28 -29.77
CA SER A 400 -21.06 -1.45 -29.13
C SER A 400 -20.06 -2.21 -30.01
N PHE A 401 -20.21 -2.17 -31.33
CA PHE A 401 -19.29 -2.81 -32.29
C PHE A 401 -18.62 -1.81 -33.24
N ASN A 402 -18.45 -0.54 -32.84
CA ASN A 402 -17.77 0.45 -33.67
C ASN A 402 -16.31 0.04 -33.95
N GLY A 403 -15.83 0.25 -35.17
CA GLY A 403 -14.48 -0.14 -35.58
C GLY A 403 -14.31 -1.61 -35.97
N ILE A 404 -15.30 -2.48 -35.72
CA ILE A 404 -15.37 -3.81 -36.33
C ILE A 404 -15.86 -3.67 -37.78
N ASP A 405 -15.20 -4.34 -38.72
CA ASP A 405 -15.62 -4.41 -40.12
C ASP A 405 -16.86 -5.30 -40.27
N LYS A 406 -18.06 -4.71 -40.18
CA LYS A 406 -19.34 -5.44 -40.21
C LYS A 406 -19.69 -6.01 -41.60
N GLU A 407 -18.98 -5.60 -42.64
CA GLU A 407 -19.15 -6.16 -43.99
C GLU A 407 -18.42 -7.50 -44.10
N ASN A 408 -17.18 -7.57 -43.63
CA ASN A 408 -16.34 -8.77 -43.77
C ASN A 408 -16.35 -9.69 -42.54
N CYS A 409 -16.69 -9.19 -41.36
CA CYS A 409 -16.75 -9.98 -40.13
C CYS A 409 -17.84 -11.06 -40.23
N LYS A 410 -17.45 -12.32 -40.00
CA LYS A 410 -18.38 -13.46 -40.04
C LYS A 410 -19.14 -13.52 -38.73
N LEU A 411 -20.46 -13.34 -38.81
CA LEU A 411 -21.35 -13.49 -37.67
C LEU A 411 -21.98 -14.90 -37.69
N TYR A 412 -21.48 -15.79 -36.84
CA TYR A 412 -22.03 -17.13 -36.65
C TYR A 412 -23.16 -17.09 -35.61
N ILE A 413 -24.34 -17.58 -36.00
CA ILE A 413 -25.54 -17.61 -35.16
C ILE A 413 -26.18 -19.01 -35.16
N PRO A 414 -27.04 -19.36 -34.19
CA PRO A 414 -27.69 -20.66 -34.17
C PRO A 414 -28.61 -20.87 -35.37
N LYS A 415 -28.64 -22.08 -35.91
CA LYS A 415 -29.54 -22.46 -37.01
C LYS A 415 -31.01 -22.11 -36.74
N GLY A 416 -31.64 -21.44 -37.71
CA GLY A 416 -33.06 -21.04 -37.68
C GLY A 416 -33.30 -19.65 -37.07
N THR A 417 -32.24 -18.90 -36.74
CA THR A 417 -32.35 -17.59 -36.08
C THR A 417 -31.98 -16.40 -36.98
N ALA A 418 -31.64 -16.63 -38.26
CA ALA A 418 -31.23 -15.54 -39.15
C ALA A 418 -32.20 -14.37 -39.27
N ILE A 419 -33.52 -14.63 -39.23
CA ILE A 419 -34.53 -13.56 -39.29
C ILE A 419 -34.46 -12.67 -38.04
N VAL A 420 -34.46 -13.26 -36.84
CA VAL A 420 -34.46 -12.48 -35.60
C VAL A 420 -33.19 -11.64 -35.44
N TYR A 421 -32.04 -12.15 -35.91
CA TYR A 421 -30.78 -11.38 -35.92
C TYR A 421 -30.78 -10.24 -36.95
N LYS A 422 -31.39 -10.44 -38.13
CA LYS A 422 -31.49 -9.39 -39.16
C LYS A 422 -32.48 -8.28 -38.80
N ASP A 423 -33.46 -8.57 -37.94
CA ASP A 423 -34.44 -7.59 -37.49
C ASP A 423 -33.97 -6.84 -36.22
N ALA A 424 -32.97 -7.36 -35.51
CA ALA A 424 -32.48 -6.78 -34.26
C ALA A 424 -31.47 -5.64 -34.50
N ALA A 425 -31.70 -4.50 -33.84
CA ALA A 425 -30.82 -3.34 -33.92
C ALA A 425 -29.38 -3.67 -33.46
N GLY A 426 -28.39 -3.14 -34.18
CA GLY A 426 -26.96 -3.41 -33.96
C GLY A 426 -26.49 -4.71 -34.59
N TRP A 427 -27.30 -5.76 -34.56
CA TRP A 427 -27.02 -7.04 -35.24
C TRP A 427 -27.30 -6.97 -36.75
N ASN A 428 -28.33 -6.22 -37.13
CA ASN A 428 -28.72 -5.97 -38.52
C ASN A 428 -27.67 -5.22 -39.35
N GLU A 429 -26.62 -4.69 -38.71
CA GLU A 429 -25.50 -4.04 -39.37
C GLU A 429 -24.47 -5.05 -39.93
N PHE A 430 -24.49 -6.31 -39.49
CA PHE A 430 -23.60 -7.36 -39.99
C PHE A 430 -24.19 -8.00 -41.26
N THR A 431 -23.41 -8.01 -42.35
CA THR A 431 -23.90 -8.53 -43.65
C THR A 431 -23.53 -10.00 -43.90
N ASN A 432 -22.45 -10.49 -43.29
CA ASN A 432 -21.94 -11.84 -43.46
C ASN A 432 -22.41 -12.79 -42.34
N ILE A 433 -23.72 -13.06 -42.31
CA ILE A 433 -24.37 -13.91 -41.31
C ILE A 433 -24.38 -15.38 -41.75
N ILE A 434 -23.90 -16.27 -40.89
CA ILE A 434 -23.78 -17.71 -41.15
C ILE A 434 -24.50 -18.49 -40.04
N GLU A 435 -25.50 -19.29 -40.40
CA GLU A 435 -26.16 -20.20 -39.47
C GLU A 435 -25.32 -21.47 -39.26
N LYS A 436 -25.06 -21.84 -38.00
CA LYS A 436 -24.33 -23.06 -37.62
C LYS A 436 -25.10 -23.91 -36.62
#